data_AF-A0A6M0BFY4-F1
#
_entry.id   AF-A0A6M0BFY4-F1
#
_cell.length_a   1.000
_cell.length_b   1.000
_cell.length_c   1.000
_cell.angle_alpha   90.00
_cell.angle_beta   90.00
_cell.angle_gamma   90.00
#
_symmetry.space_group_name_H-M   'P 1'
#
loop_
_entity.id
_entity.type
_entity.pdbx_description
1 polymer ?
#
loop_
_entity_poly.entity_id
_entity_poly.type
_entity_poly.pdbx_seq_one_letter_code
_entity_poly.pdbx_strand_id
1 'polypeptide(L)'
;MNQKKLAIIDYGMGNLRSVANAFLALNYQAVVTKNPEDLRQATHIILPGVGAFGDGMQNLLSGGWVKVLEEEVREKNKPFLGICLGMQLLATAGTEHGYHKGLDWIKGMVKYLEVNEISIRVPHIGWNEVRFFNKDCLYSGLGDSQVFYFVHSYVFHPEDNKLISGVTSHGVDFVSSLEAGNIYAVQFHPEKSQTIGLEVLKNFMTKTGKNNA
;
A
#
# COMPACT_ATOMS: atom_id res chain seq x y z
N MET A 1 2.24 -24.02 16.23
CA MET A 1 1.55 -23.03 15.37
C MET A 1 2.64 -22.13 14.80
N ASN A 2 2.88 -22.14 13.48
CA ASN A 2 3.88 -21.26 12.88
C ASN A 2 3.45 -19.80 13.11
N GLN A 3 4.21 -19.09 13.93
CA GLN A 3 4.00 -17.67 14.16
C GLN A 3 4.12 -16.96 12.80
N LYS A 4 3.07 -16.26 12.36
CA LYS A 4 3.07 -15.53 11.09
C LYS A 4 4.16 -14.44 11.18
N LYS A 5 5.28 -14.64 10.49
CA LYS A 5 6.37 -13.66 10.41
C LYS A 5 5.99 -12.58 9.40
N LEU A 6 5.67 -11.38 9.87
CA LEU A 6 5.39 -10.22 9.02
C LEU A 6 6.69 -9.45 8.77
N ALA A 7 7.03 -9.16 7.52
CA ALA A 7 8.15 -8.30 7.18
C ALA A 7 7.66 -6.91 6.76
N ILE A 8 8.25 -5.88 7.34
CA ILE A 8 8.08 -4.47 6.94
C ILE A 8 9.38 -4.03 6.30
N ILE A 9 9.32 -3.63 5.03
CA ILE A 9 10.49 -3.24 4.25
C ILE A 9 10.98 -1.86 4.69
N ASP A 10 12.23 -1.81 5.17
CA ASP A 10 13.00 -0.58 5.39
C ASP A 10 13.98 -0.39 4.23
N TYR A 11 13.51 0.34 3.23
CA TYR A 11 14.31 0.80 2.08
C TYR A 11 14.66 2.29 2.25
N GLY A 12 14.69 2.80 3.47
CA GLY A 12 15.00 4.22 3.74
C GLY A 12 13.82 5.18 3.56
N MET A 13 12.61 4.68 3.32
CA MET A 13 11.39 5.49 3.19
C MET A 13 10.31 5.00 4.16
N GLY A 14 9.40 5.89 4.54
CA GLY A 14 8.19 5.54 5.29
C GLY A 14 8.27 5.77 6.80
N ASN A 15 7.12 5.72 7.46
CA ASN A 15 6.98 5.80 8.91
C ASN A 15 6.96 4.41 9.54
N LEU A 16 8.09 3.73 9.48
CA LEU A 16 8.24 2.32 9.86
C LEU A 16 7.80 2.04 11.30
N ARG A 17 8.10 2.97 12.21
CA ARG A 17 7.76 2.84 13.64
C ARG A 17 6.25 2.81 13.86
N SER A 18 5.48 3.68 13.20
CA SER A 18 4.02 3.65 13.34
C SER A 18 3.42 2.38 12.75
N VAL A 19 3.90 1.93 11.59
CA VAL A 19 3.42 0.67 10.99
C VAL A 19 3.72 -0.51 11.91
N ALA A 20 4.96 -0.65 12.39
CA ALA A 20 5.35 -1.71 13.32
C ALA A 20 4.52 -1.67 14.63
N ASN A 21 4.30 -0.47 15.19
CA ASN A 21 3.48 -0.31 16.39
C ASN A 21 2.01 -0.71 16.17
N ALA A 22 1.46 -0.46 14.98
CA ALA A 22 0.09 -0.87 14.65
C ALA A 22 -0.05 -2.41 14.67
N PHE A 23 0.93 -3.13 14.14
CA PHE A 23 0.94 -4.59 14.22
C PHE A 23 1.22 -5.12 15.62
N LEU A 24 2.08 -4.43 16.40
CA LEU A 24 2.29 -4.77 17.79
C LEU A 24 1.00 -4.64 18.61
N ALA A 25 0.21 -3.58 18.39
CA ALA A 25 -1.10 -3.41 19.03
C ALA A 25 -2.11 -4.52 18.68
N LEU A 26 -1.93 -5.17 17.53
CA LEU A 26 -2.70 -6.33 17.08
C LEU A 26 -2.11 -7.68 17.52
N ASN A 27 -1.07 -7.67 18.36
CA ASN A 27 -0.32 -8.85 18.80
C ASN A 27 0.37 -9.65 17.67
N TYR A 28 0.69 -8.99 16.55
CA TYR A 28 1.52 -9.58 15.49
C TYR A 28 2.99 -9.19 15.67
N GLN A 29 3.89 -10.17 15.47
CA GLN A 29 5.32 -9.90 15.40
C GLN A 29 5.71 -9.42 14.01
N ALA A 30 5.98 -8.12 13.89
CA ALA A 30 6.51 -7.51 12.69
C ALA A 30 8.03 -7.32 12.79
N VAL A 31 8.74 -7.74 11.75
CA VAL A 31 10.18 -7.52 11.59
C VAL A 31 10.36 -6.37 10.60
N VAL A 32 10.87 -5.24 11.09
CA VAL A 32 11.36 -4.17 10.20
C VAL A 32 12.74 -4.59 9.72
N THR A 33 12.91 -4.72 8.41
CA THR A 33 14.15 -5.27 7.82
C THR A 33 14.72 -4.37 6.73
N LYS A 34 16.05 -4.25 6.74
CA LYS A 34 16.87 -3.65 5.67
C LYS A 34 17.49 -4.69 4.74
N ASN A 35 17.22 -5.98 4.97
CA ASN A 35 17.78 -7.09 4.22
C ASN A 35 16.68 -7.76 3.38
N PRO A 36 16.73 -7.68 2.03
CA PRO A 36 15.76 -8.33 1.15
C PRO A 36 15.55 -9.82 1.43
N GLU A 37 16.60 -10.54 1.83
CA GLU A 37 16.53 -11.99 2.05
C GLU A 37 15.60 -12.39 3.23
N ASP A 38 15.31 -11.46 4.14
CA ASP A 38 14.37 -11.71 5.23
C ASP A 38 12.94 -11.95 4.73
N LEU A 39 12.59 -11.44 3.54
CA LEU A 39 11.28 -11.63 2.90
C LEU A 39 10.99 -13.11 2.60
N ARG A 40 12.04 -13.92 2.38
CA ARG A 40 11.89 -15.37 2.09
C ARG A 40 11.25 -16.12 3.26
N GLN A 41 11.54 -15.70 4.48
CA GLN A 41 10.98 -16.30 5.70
C GLN A 41 9.66 -15.65 6.13
N ALA A 42 9.30 -14.51 5.54
CA ALA A 42 8.07 -13.81 5.86
C ALA A 42 6.85 -14.51 5.24
N THR A 43 5.74 -14.51 5.97
CA THR A 43 4.43 -14.96 5.45
C THR A 43 3.64 -13.81 4.84
N HIS A 44 3.92 -12.57 5.27
CA HIS A 44 3.29 -11.34 4.80
C HIS A 44 4.36 -10.28 4.60
N ILE A 45 4.18 -9.44 3.58
CA ILE A 45 5.14 -8.41 3.21
C ILE A 45 4.42 -7.06 3.19
N ILE A 46 5.03 -6.05 3.79
CA ILE A 46 4.53 -4.67 3.74
C ILE A 46 5.60 -3.79 3.14
N LEU A 47 5.21 -3.05 2.11
CA LEU A 47 5.98 -1.95 1.56
C LEU A 47 5.30 -0.64 1.99
N PRO A 48 5.75 -0.01 3.09
CA PRO A 48 5.29 1.31 3.44
C PRO A 48 6.02 2.36 2.59
N GLY A 49 5.60 3.61 2.63
CA GLY A 49 6.44 4.68 2.10
C GLY A 49 5.81 6.06 2.25
N VAL A 50 6.68 7.06 2.39
CA VAL A 50 6.38 8.49 2.26
C VAL A 50 7.54 9.12 1.51
N GLY A 51 7.31 10.21 0.79
CA GLY A 51 8.32 10.88 -0.03
C GLY A 51 8.06 10.69 -1.52
N ALA A 52 9.06 10.98 -2.34
CA ALA A 52 8.89 11.06 -3.78
C ALA A 52 8.92 9.69 -4.48
N PHE A 53 8.13 9.54 -5.55
CA PHE A 53 8.09 8.32 -6.38
C PHE A 53 9.48 7.88 -6.86
N GLY A 54 10.24 8.81 -7.45
CA GLY A 54 11.56 8.54 -8.01
C GLY A 54 12.54 8.02 -6.96
N ASP A 55 12.61 8.70 -5.81
CA ASP A 55 13.48 8.31 -4.69
C ASP A 55 13.09 6.93 -4.15
N GLY A 56 11.79 6.65 -4.03
CA GLY A 56 11.30 5.35 -3.57
C GLY A 56 11.73 4.21 -4.49
N MET A 57 11.58 4.38 -5.81
CA MET A 57 12.04 3.38 -6.78
C MET A 57 13.56 3.24 -6.78
N GLN A 58 14.31 4.34 -6.70
CA GLN A 58 15.76 4.30 -6.64
C GLN A 58 16.24 3.50 -5.43
N ASN A 59 15.65 3.72 -4.26
CA ASN A 59 16.00 3.01 -3.03
C ASN A 59 15.66 1.51 -3.11
N LEU A 60 14.53 1.13 -3.73
CA LEU A 60 14.20 -0.27 -3.96
C LEU A 60 15.22 -0.96 -4.87
N LEU A 61 15.63 -0.27 -5.94
CA LEU A 61 16.62 -0.77 -6.90
C LEU A 61 18.00 -0.91 -6.25
N SER A 62 18.51 0.15 -5.63
CA SER A 62 19.84 0.15 -5.00
C SER A 62 19.93 -0.78 -3.80
N GLY A 63 18.82 -0.99 -3.09
CA GLY A 63 18.72 -1.92 -1.97
C GLY A 63 18.55 -3.39 -2.37
N GLY A 64 18.46 -3.71 -3.67
CA GLY A 64 18.30 -5.09 -4.14
C GLY A 64 16.92 -5.70 -3.85
N TRP A 65 15.91 -4.86 -3.56
CA TRP A 65 14.58 -5.32 -3.16
C TRP A 65 13.76 -5.88 -4.32
N VAL A 66 13.87 -5.25 -5.50
CA VAL A 66 13.00 -5.54 -6.65
C VAL A 66 12.99 -7.02 -7.00
N LYS A 67 14.17 -7.64 -7.14
CA LYS A 67 14.26 -9.06 -7.49
C LYS A 67 13.57 -9.96 -6.47
N VAL A 68 13.81 -9.74 -5.17
CA VAL A 68 13.21 -10.57 -4.12
C VAL A 68 11.71 -10.31 -3.99
N LEU A 69 11.26 -9.07 -4.22
CA LEU A 69 9.85 -8.73 -4.28
C LEU A 69 9.13 -9.45 -5.42
N GLU A 70 9.69 -9.48 -6.63
CA GLU A 70 9.15 -10.27 -7.74
C GLU A 70 9.02 -11.75 -7.37
N GLU A 71 10.10 -12.37 -6.89
CA GLU A 71 10.10 -13.78 -6.51
C GLU A 71 9.08 -14.10 -5.40
N GLU A 72 9.09 -13.32 -4.32
CA GLU A 72 8.33 -13.65 -3.12
C GLU A 72 6.85 -13.22 -3.23
N VAL A 73 6.55 -12.12 -3.91
CA VAL A 73 5.17 -11.61 -4.05
C VAL A 73 4.53 -12.10 -5.34
N ARG A 74 5.20 -12.00 -6.49
CA ARG A 74 4.57 -12.26 -7.80
C ARG A 74 4.62 -13.74 -8.16
N GLU A 75 5.74 -14.41 -7.93
CA GLU A 75 5.88 -15.83 -8.26
C GLU A 75 5.31 -16.72 -7.14
N LYS A 76 5.69 -16.46 -5.88
CA LYS A 76 5.25 -17.25 -4.71
C LYS A 76 3.92 -16.78 -4.10
N ASN A 77 3.29 -15.75 -4.65
CA ASN A 77 1.97 -15.27 -4.23
C ASN A 77 1.85 -14.93 -2.72
N LYS A 78 2.91 -14.45 -2.09
CA LYS A 78 2.82 -14.02 -0.67
C LYS A 78 1.95 -12.77 -0.53
N PRO A 79 1.05 -12.70 0.46
CA PRO A 79 0.27 -11.50 0.74
C PRO A 79 1.17 -10.26 0.87
N PHE A 80 0.87 -9.25 0.08
CA PHE A 80 1.62 -8.00 0.02
C PHE A 80 0.70 -6.81 0.27
N LEU A 81 1.13 -5.85 1.07
CA LEU A 81 0.43 -4.58 1.27
C LEU A 81 1.34 -3.38 0.98
N GLY A 82 1.00 -2.60 -0.04
CA GLY A 82 1.60 -1.31 -0.34
C GLY A 82 0.84 -0.17 0.36
N ILE A 83 1.54 0.69 1.11
CA ILE A 83 0.92 1.81 1.85
C ILE A 83 1.46 3.15 1.33
N CYS A 84 0.55 4.05 0.94
CA CYS A 84 0.80 5.38 0.42
C CYS A 84 1.78 5.35 -0.77
N LEU A 85 3.03 5.79 -0.61
CA LEU A 85 4.04 5.65 -1.66
C LEU A 85 4.22 4.17 -2.06
N GLY A 86 4.17 3.24 -1.12
CA GLY A 86 4.25 1.80 -1.43
C GLY A 86 3.15 1.29 -2.35
N MET A 87 1.94 1.89 -2.31
CA MET A 87 0.88 1.63 -3.30
C MET A 87 1.26 2.22 -4.66
N GLN A 88 1.77 3.44 -4.67
CA GLN A 88 2.12 4.17 -5.90
C GLN A 88 3.22 3.45 -6.68
N LEU A 89 4.26 2.96 -6.00
CA LEU A 89 5.40 2.26 -6.62
C LEU A 89 4.99 0.99 -7.40
N LEU A 90 3.79 0.44 -7.17
CA LEU A 90 3.24 -0.70 -7.92
C LEU A 90 2.89 -0.38 -9.37
N ALA A 91 2.71 0.91 -9.69
CA ALA A 91 2.34 1.38 -11.01
C ALA A 91 3.42 1.14 -12.07
N THR A 92 3.06 1.28 -13.34
CA THR A 92 4.02 1.28 -14.44
C THR A 92 4.99 2.46 -14.32
N ALA A 93 4.49 3.65 -13.98
CA ALA A 93 5.34 4.81 -13.77
C ALA A 93 4.67 5.91 -12.92
N GLY A 94 5.49 6.78 -12.36
CA GLY A 94 5.09 8.01 -11.67
C GLY A 94 5.65 9.26 -12.34
N THR A 95 4.99 10.38 -12.14
CA THR A 95 5.32 11.68 -12.77
C THR A 95 5.81 12.75 -11.77
N GLU A 96 5.93 12.40 -10.49
CA GLU A 96 6.43 13.30 -9.46
C GLU A 96 7.89 13.66 -9.70
N HIS A 97 8.16 14.96 -9.93
CA HIS A 97 9.48 15.51 -10.24
C HIS A 97 10.15 14.93 -11.52
N GLY A 98 9.37 14.31 -12.40
CA GLY A 98 9.88 13.69 -13.63
C GLY A 98 9.22 12.36 -13.91
N TYR A 99 9.56 11.74 -15.03
CA TYR A 99 9.06 10.40 -15.36
C TYR A 99 9.95 9.34 -14.74
N HIS A 100 9.36 8.48 -13.90
CA HIS A 100 10.06 7.41 -13.20
C HIS A 100 9.33 6.08 -13.40
N LYS A 101 10.04 5.04 -13.84
CA LYS A 101 9.46 3.69 -13.95
C LYS A 101 9.20 3.11 -12.57
N GLY A 102 8.03 2.52 -12.35
CA GLY A 102 7.66 1.79 -11.14
C GLY A 102 7.98 0.30 -11.24
N LEU A 103 7.43 -0.49 -10.32
CA LEU A 103 7.52 -1.94 -10.33
C LEU A 103 6.72 -2.58 -11.47
N ASP A 104 5.75 -1.85 -12.04
CA ASP A 104 4.93 -2.32 -13.16
C ASP A 104 4.11 -3.59 -12.85
N TRP A 105 3.71 -3.76 -11.59
CA TRP A 105 2.86 -4.87 -11.14
C TRP A 105 1.40 -4.66 -11.47
N ILE A 106 0.98 -3.40 -11.48
CA ILE A 106 -0.35 -2.95 -11.87
C ILE A 106 -0.17 -1.89 -12.95
N LYS A 107 -0.76 -2.13 -14.12
CA LYS A 107 -0.68 -1.20 -15.25
C LYS A 107 -1.37 0.12 -14.90
N GLY A 108 -0.66 1.23 -15.12
CA GLY A 108 -1.16 2.57 -14.91
C GLY A 108 -0.11 3.57 -14.44
N MET A 109 -0.57 4.78 -14.14
CA MET A 109 0.28 5.95 -13.91
C MET A 109 -0.04 6.63 -12.59
N VAL A 110 0.99 7.07 -11.88
CA VAL A 110 0.86 7.96 -10.71
C VAL A 110 1.05 9.41 -11.15
N LYS A 111 0.03 10.24 -10.93
CA LYS A 111 -0.04 11.63 -11.41
C LYS A 111 -0.44 12.58 -10.30
N TYR A 112 -0.09 13.85 -10.47
CA TYR A 112 -0.49 14.90 -9.55
C TYR A 112 -2.02 14.95 -9.45
N LEU A 113 -2.55 15.11 -8.24
CA LEU A 113 -3.97 15.24 -7.99
C LEU A 113 -4.44 16.62 -8.47
N GLU A 114 -4.97 16.67 -9.69
CA GLU A 114 -5.59 17.87 -10.24
C GLU A 114 -7.01 18.01 -9.71
N VAL A 115 -7.25 19.04 -8.91
CA VAL A 115 -8.56 19.34 -8.32
C VAL A 115 -9.24 20.48 -9.10
N ASN A 116 -10.56 20.38 -9.27
CA ASN A 116 -11.32 21.32 -10.10
C ASN A 116 -11.73 22.61 -9.36
N GLU A 117 -11.57 22.66 -8.03
CA GLU A 117 -12.03 23.76 -7.18
C GLU A 117 -10.86 24.46 -6.47
N ILE A 118 -10.79 25.78 -6.58
CA ILE A 118 -9.74 26.62 -5.95
C ILE A 118 -9.73 26.51 -4.42
N SER A 119 -10.87 26.22 -3.81
CA SER A 119 -11.00 26.03 -2.35
C SER A 119 -10.29 24.76 -1.85
N ILE A 120 -10.06 23.80 -2.73
CA ILE A 120 -9.53 22.47 -2.37
C ILE A 120 -8.01 22.51 -2.48
N ARG A 121 -7.34 22.21 -1.37
CA ARG A 121 -5.88 22.26 -1.27
C ARG A 121 -5.25 20.92 -1.62
N VAL A 122 -4.10 20.99 -2.28
CA VAL A 122 -3.17 19.88 -2.50
C VAL A 122 -1.83 20.27 -1.84
N PRO A 123 -1.20 19.41 -1.01
CA PRO A 123 -1.54 18.00 -0.73
C PRO A 123 -2.91 17.81 -0.06
N HIS A 124 -3.58 16.71 -0.40
CA HIS A 124 -4.72 16.20 0.34
C HIS A 124 -4.23 15.70 1.70
N ILE A 125 -4.49 16.48 2.75
CA ILE A 125 -4.12 16.17 4.14
C ILE A 125 -5.38 16.19 4.99
N GLY A 126 -5.67 15.07 5.63
CA GLY A 126 -6.77 14.99 6.58
C GLY A 126 -7.47 13.66 6.59
N TRP A 127 -8.61 13.64 7.26
CA TRP A 127 -9.49 12.48 7.38
C TRP A 127 -10.54 12.55 6.27
N ASN A 128 -10.64 11.50 5.46
CA ASN A 128 -11.59 11.47 4.35
C ASN A 128 -12.21 10.08 4.18
N GLU A 129 -13.42 10.05 3.61
CA GLU A 129 -14.19 8.83 3.41
C GLU A 129 -13.61 8.01 2.25
N VAL A 130 -13.46 6.71 2.48
CA VAL A 130 -13.22 5.71 1.45
C VAL A 130 -14.50 4.92 1.26
N ARG A 131 -15.06 4.95 0.05
CA ARG A 131 -16.17 4.10 -0.37
C ARG A 131 -15.61 2.78 -0.90
N PHE A 132 -16.09 1.66 -0.40
CA PHE A 132 -15.56 0.34 -0.73
C PHE A 132 -16.34 -0.31 -1.88
N PHE A 133 -15.61 -0.87 -2.85
CA PHE A 133 -16.18 -1.68 -3.94
C PHE A 133 -15.95 -3.18 -3.74
N ASN A 134 -14.85 -3.57 -3.10
CA ASN A 134 -14.63 -4.95 -2.67
C ASN A 134 -14.61 -5.04 -1.14
N LYS A 135 -15.56 -5.77 -0.55
CA LYS A 135 -15.73 -5.86 0.90
C LYS A 135 -15.17 -7.16 1.49
N ASP A 136 -14.78 -8.12 0.68
CA ASP A 136 -14.40 -9.46 1.18
C ASP A 136 -12.91 -9.55 1.60
N CYS A 137 -12.15 -8.51 1.27
CA CYS A 137 -10.69 -8.48 1.46
C CYS A 137 -10.27 -7.58 2.61
N LEU A 138 -9.65 -6.42 2.34
CA LEU A 138 -9.20 -5.49 3.37
C LEU A 138 -10.35 -4.92 4.22
N TYR A 139 -11.54 -4.81 3.62
CA TYR A 139 -12.69 -4.12 4.20
C TYR A 139 -13.74 -5.06 4.82
N SER A 140 -13.38 -6.32 5.04
CA SER A 140 -14.28 -7.32 5.65
C SER A 140 -14.81 -6.84 6.99
N GLY A 141 -16.13 -6.76 7.10
CA GLY A 141 -16.84 -6.34 8.32
C GLY A 141 -16.85 -4.82 8.57
N LEU A 142 -16.38 -3.99 7.64
CA LEU A 142 -16.30 -2.53 7.80
C LEU A 142 -17.45 -1.76 7.13
N GLY A 143 -18.46 -2.46 6.58
CA GLY A 143 -19.61 -1.83 5.92
C GLY A 143 -19.28 -1.31 4.52
N ASP A 144 -19.84 -0.15 4.16
CA ASP A 144 -19.80 0.39 2.79
C ASP A 144 -18.76 1.50 2.62
N SER A 145 -18.45 2.21 3.70
CA SER A 145 -17.43 3.24 3.74
C SER A 145 -16.88 3.41 5.14
N GLN A 146 -15.65 3.91 5.24
CA GLN A 146 -15.06 4.36 6.50
C GLN A 146 -14.14 5.57 6.25
N VAL A 147 -13.79 6.27 7.32
CA VAL A 147 -12.91 7.45 7.27
C VAL A 147 -11.48 7.06 7.60
N PHE A 148 -10.53 7.47 6.76
CA PHE A 148 -9.10 7.20 6.91
C PHE A 148 -8.26 8.47 6.81
N TYR A 149 -7.03 8.43 7.33
CA TYR A 149 -6.09 9.54 7.26
C TYR A 149 -5.24 9.52 5.98
N PHE A 150 -5.22 10.64 5.26
CA PHE A 150 -4.49 10.86 4.02
C PHE A 150 -3.44 11.97 4.17
N VAL A 151 -2.34 11.83 3.42
CA VAL A 151 -1.32 12.86 3.20
C VAL A 151 -0.60 12.59 1.87
N HIS A 152 -1.07 13.16 0.77
CA HIS A 152 -0.48 12.94 -0.56
C HIS A 152 -0.81 14.08 -1.54
N SER A 153 0.05 14.28 -2.54
CA SER A 153 -0.21 15.17 -3.68
C SER A 153 -0.44 14.42 -4.99
N TYR A 154 -0.12 13.13 -5.03
CA TYR A 154 -0.20 12.28 -6.22
C TYR A 154 -1.16 11.12 -5.99
N VAL A 155 -1.78 10.63 -7.05
CA VAL A 155 -2.76 9.55 -7.03
C VAL A 155 -2.52 8.56 -8.18
N PHE A 156 -2.90 7.31 -7.96
CA PHE A 156 -2.73 6.23 -8.94
C PHE A 156 -3.96 6.16 -9.86
N HIS A 157 -3.72 6.27 -11.17
CA HIS A 157 -4.66 5.96 -12.24
C HIS A 157 -4.35 4.56 -12.83
N PRO A 158 -5.01 3.49 -12.37
CA PRO A 158 -4.88 2.16 -12.97
C PRO A 158 -5.53 2.11 -14.36
N GLU A 159 -5.04 1.25 -15.24
CA GLU A 159 -5.67 0.98 -16.54
C GLU A 159 -6.85 0.01 -16.43
N ASP A 160 -6.81 -0.92 -15.47
CA ASP A 160 -7.91 -1.86 -15.20
C ASP A 160 -8.71 -1.44 -13.95
N ASN A 161 -9.90 -0.91 -14.19
CA ASN A 161 -10.82 -0.48 -13.13
C ASN A 161 -11.32 -1.63 -12.24
N LYS A 162 -11.22 -2.90 -12.68
CA LYS A 162 -11.63 -4.05 -11.86
C LYS A 162 -10.76 -4.25 -10.63
N LEU A 163 -9.55 -3.66 -10.63
CA LEU A 163 -8.63 -3.72 -9.51
C LEU A 163 -8.96 -2.69 -8.41
N ILE A 164 -9.85 -1.72 -8.69
CA ILE A 164 -10.23 -0.68 -7.74
C ILE A 164 -11.08 -1.28 -6.63
N SER A 165 -10.56 -1.27 -5.41
CA SER A 165 -11.28 -1.75 -4.22
C SER A 165 -11.88 -0.62 -3.39
N GLY A 166 -11.42 0.63 -3.60
CA GLY A 166 -11.94 1.80 -2.89
C GLY A 166 -11.63 3.12 -3.59
N VAL A 167 -12.56 4.08 -3.44
CA VAL A 167 -12.50 5.43 -4.01
C VAL A 167 -12.76 6.47 -2.95
N THR A 168 -12.07 7.59 -3.04
CA THR A 168 -12.25 8.77 -2.18
C THR A 168 -12.46 10.01 -3.05
N SER A 169 -13.23 10.96 -2.55
CA SER A 169 -13.46 12.24 -3.22
C SER A 169 -12.73 13.38 -2.51
N HIS A 170 -11.93 14.13 -3.26
CA HIS A 170 -11.25 15.35 -2.79
C HIS A 170 -11.22 16.37 -3.94
N GLY A 171 -12.39 16.95 -4.23
CA GLY A 171 -12.61 17.81 -5.42
C GLY A 171 -12.74 17.04 -6.72
N VAL A 172 -12.07 15.90 -6.81
CA VAL A 172 -12.25 14.86 -7.81
C VAL A 172 -12.21 13.49 -7.13
N ASP A 173 -12.83 12.50 -7.75
CA ASP A 173 -12.70 11.11 -7.31
C ASP A 173 -11.31 10.58 -7.69
N PHE A 174 -10.65 9.90 -6.75
CA PHE A 174 -9.39 9.21 -6.97
C PHE A 174 -9.40 7.81 -6.33
N VAL A 175 -8.54 6.94 -6.86
CA VAL A 175 -8.37 5.58 -6.34
C VAL A 175 -7.65 5.62 -5.00
N SER A 176 -8.34 5.25 -3.93
CA SER A 176 -7.78 5.20 -2.60
C SER A 176 -7.33 3.80 -2.18
N SER A 177 -7.76 2.75 -2.89
CA SER A 177 -7.18 1.42 -2.75
C SER A 177 -7.35 0.53 -3.98
N LEU A 178 -6.42 -0.43 -4.12
CA LEU A 178 -6.38 -1.44 -5.17
C LEU A 178 -6.22 -2.84 -4.59
N GLU A 179 -6.77 -3.83 -5.27
CA GLU A 179 -6.59 -5.25 -4.97
C GLU A 179 -6.37 -6.05 -6.26
N ALA A 180 -5.28 -6.83 -6.30
CA ALA A 180 -4.89 -7.66 -7.44
C ALA A 180 -4.33 -9.01 -6.94
N GLY A 181 -5.20 -10.02 -6.81
CA GLY A 181 -4.79 -11.33 -6.27
C GLY A 181 -4.32 -11.23 -4.81
N ASN A 182 -3.05 -11.52 -4.57
CA ASN A 182 -2.39 -11.40 -3.25
C ASN A 182 -1.81 -10.00 -2.96
N ILE A 183 -1.95 -9.06 -3.89
CA ILE A 183 -1.44 -7.69 -3.78
C ILE A 183 -2.59 -6.79 -3.32
N TYR A 184 -2.37 -6.14 -2.19
CA TYR A 184 -3.25 -5.14 -1.61
C TYR A 184 -2.52 -3.80 -1.58
N ALA A 185 -3.23 -2.71 -1.79
CA ALA A 185 -2.62 -1.39 -1.82
C ALA A 185 -3.60 -0.31 -1.37
N VAL A 186 -3.13 0.59 -0.51
CA VAL A 186 -3.94 1.68 0.06
C VAL A 186 -3.19 3.01 -0.02
N GLN A 187 -3.87 4.07 -0.42
CA GLN A 187 -3.31 5.43 -0.52
C GLN A 187 -3.30 6.12 0.85
N PHE A 188 -4.28 5.79 1.70
CA PHE A 188 -4.33 6.25 3.09
C PHE A 188 -3.32 5.53 3.99
N HIS A 189 -3.17 6.05 5.20
CA HIS A 189 -2.28 5.51 6.23
C HIS A 189 -3.09 4.73 7.28
N PRO A 190 -3.27 3.41 7.15
CA PRO A 190 -4.00 2.62 8.13
C PRO A 190 -3.36 2.70 9.52
N GLU A 191 -2.03 2.82 9.61
CA GLU A 191 -1.31 2.98 10.88
C GLU A 191 -1.59 4.32 11.59
N LYS A 192 -2.21 5.28 10.90
CA LYS A 192 -2.66 6.58 11.43
C LYS A 192 -4.18 6.70 11.54
N SER A 193 -4.92 5.68 11.11
CA SER A 193 -6.39 5.73 10.96
C SER A 193 -7.14 5.12 12.15
N GLN A 194 -6.55 5.18 13.35
CA GLN A 194 -7.12 4.68 14.60
C GLN A 194 -7.65 3.23 14.48
N THR A 195 -8.74 2.89 15.18
CA THR A 195 -9.31 1.55 15.25
C THR A 195 -9.68 0.99 13.88
N ILE A 196 -10.21 1.82 12.98
CA ILE A 196 -10.56 1.38 11.61
C ILE A 196 -9.32 0.97 10.83
N GLY A 197 -8.24 1.76 10.94
CA GLY A 197 -6.96 1.41 10.35
C GLY A 197 -6.40 0.09 10.88
N LEU A 198 -6.53 -0.16 12.19
CA LEU A 198 -6.13 -1.43 12.80
C LEU A 198 -6.96 -2.62 12.27
N GLU A 199 -8.27 -2.46 12.09
CA GLU A 199 -9.10 -3.53 11.51
C GLU A 199 -8.71 -3.85 10.06
N VAL A 200 -8.34 -2.86 9.24
CA VAL A 200 -7.79 -3.10 7.89
C VAL A 200 -6.50 -3.93 7.95
N LEU A 201 -5.56 -3.57 8.83
CA LEU A 201 -4.30 -4.31 8.99
C LEU A 201 -4.53 -5.73 9.53
N LYS A 202 -5.48 -5.90 10.44
CA LYS A 202 -5.91 -7.21 10.94
C LYS A 202 -6.51 -8.06 9.83
N ASN A 203 -7.39 -7.49 9.01
CA ASN A 203 -7.98 -8.16 7.85
C ASN A 203 -6.89 -8.61 6.85
N PHE A 204 -5.89 -7.77 6.58
CA PHE A 204 -4.73 -8.17 5.78
C PHE A 204 -4.02 -9.40 6.36
N MET A 205 -3.80 -9.46 7.68
CA MET A 205 -3.15 -10.61 8.33
C MET A 205 -3.98 -11.89 8.31
N THR A 206 -5.28 -11.83 8.00
CA THR A 206 -6.09 -13.04 7.80
C THR A 206 -5.87 -13.69 6.45
N LYS A 207 -5.30 -12.97 5.47
CA LYS A 207 -5.10 -13.47 4.12
C LYS A 207 -3.99 -14.53 4.12
N THR A 208 -4.13 -15.50 3.21
CA THR A 208 -3.14 -16.55 3.01
C THR A 208 -2.67 -16.53 1.57
N GLY A 209 -1.37 -16.67 1.36
CA GLY A 209 -0.87 -16.96 0.02
C GLY A 209 -1.51 -18.25 -0.49
N LYS A 210 -1.83 -18.33 -1.77
CA LYS A 210 -2.20 -19.61 -2.36
C LYS A 210 -0.95 -20.50 -2.30
N ASN A 211 -1.00 -21.56 -1.49
CA ASN A 211 -0.11 -22.69 -1.72
C ASN A 211 -0.51 -23.26 -3.07
N ASN A 212 0.31 -23.04 -4.09
CA ASN A 212 0.20 -23.82 -5.31
C ASN A 212 0.46 -25.28 -4.89
N ALA A 213 -0.60 -26.09 -4.93
CA ALA A 213 -0.50 -27.54 -4.95
C ALA A 213 0.13 -27.98 -6.28
#